data_AF-A0A5J4SHH2-F1
#
_entry.id   AF-A0A5J4SHH2-F1
#
_cell.length_a   1.000
_cell.length_b   1.000
_cell.length_c   1.000
_cell.angle_alpha   90.00
_cell.angle_beta   90.00
_cell.angle_gamma   90.00
#
_symmetry.space_group_name_H-M   'P 1'
#
loop_
_entity.id
_entity.type
_entity.pdbx_description
1 polymer ?
#
loop_
_entity_poly.entity_id
_entity_poly.type
_entity_poly.pdbx_seq_one_letter_code
_entity_poly.pdbx_strand_id
1 'polypeptide(L)'
;MKNIQFMKNMILRTAALLISVWALMTSCSCGKTGVDDGQVLFVGDDIAIAQTAYGKIQGYQLNSIYTFLGVPYGADTSGENR
;
A
#
# COMPACT_ATOMS: atom_id res chain seq x y z
N MET A 1 19.15 -49.80 7.42
CA MET A 1 19.57 -48.38 7.61
C MET A 1 19.92 -47.62 6.32
N LYS A 2 20.35 -48.29 5.23
CA LYS A 2 20.80 -47.63 3.99
C LYS A 2 19.69 -46.88 3.22
N ASN A 3 18.43 -47.35 3.28
CA ASN A 3 17.30 -46.76 2.54
C ASN A 3 16.83 -45.42 3.11
N ILE A 4 16.99 -45.19 4.43
CA ILE A 4 16.60 -43.94 5.08
C ILE A 4 17.63 -42.84 4.78
N GLN A 5 18.92 -43.19 4.69
CA GLN A 5 19.97 -42.25 4.30
C GLN A 5 19.85 -41.87 2.82
N PHE A 6 19.46 -42.81 1.96
CA PHE A 6 19.16 -42.52 0.55
C PHE A 6 18.02 -41.49 0.39
N MET A 7 16.91 -41.64 1.14
CA MET A 7 15.80 -40.68 1.11
C MET A 7 16.18 -39.31 1.68
N LYS A 8 16.98 -39.25 2.75
CA LYS A 8 17.47 -37.98 3.33
C LYS A 8 18.34 -37.21 2.35
N ASN A 9 19.25 -37.89 1.65
CA ASN A 9 20.12 -37.27 0.65
C ASN A 9 19.36 -36.88 -0.63
N MET A 10 18.27 -37.56 -0.98
CA MET A 10 17.40 -37.18 -2.11
C MET A 10 16.61 -35.89 -1.82
N ILE A 11 16.01 -35.78 -0.63
CA ILE A 11 15.20 -34.60 -0.22
C ILE A 11 16.08 -33.36 0.00
N LEU A 12 17.28 -33.53 0.57
CA LEU A 12 18.21 -32.41 0.80
C LEU A 12 18.66 -31.76 -0.52
N ARG A 13 18.79 -32.54 -1.60
CA ARG A 13 19.22 -32.04 -2.92
C ARG A 13 18.10 -31.34 -3.69
N THR A 14 16.86 -31.80 -3.57
CA THR A 14 15.71 -31.16 -4.24
C THR A 14 15.30 -29.87 -3.54
N ALA A 15 15.40 -29.79 -2.20
CA ALA A 15 15.13 -28.57 -1.45
C ALA A 15 16.10 -27.41 -1.81
N ALA A 16 17.38 -27.72 -2.05
CA ALA A 16 18.37 -26.72 -2.45
C ALA A 16 18.04 -26.04 -3.80
N LEU A 17 17.51 -26.80 -4.76
CA LEU A 17 17.10 -26.28 -6.07
C LEU A 17 15.86 -25.38 -5.97
N LEU A 18 14.91 -25.72 -5.11
CA LEU A 18 13.68 -24.95 -4.95
C LEU A 18 13.91 -23.61 -4.24
N ILE A 19 14.87 -23.54 -3.31
CA ILE A 19 15.24 -22.29 -2.63
C ILE A 19 15.90 -21.29 -3.61
N SER A 20 16.72 -21.77 -4.56
CA SER A 20 17.30 -20.89 -5.60
C SER A 20 16.28 -20.36 -6.61
N VAL A 21 15.19 -21.10 -6.87
CA VAL A 21 14.15 -20.68 -7.82
C VAL A 21 13.23 -19.61 -7.22
N TRP A 22 12.96 -19.66 -5.91
CA TRP A 22 12.16 -18.61 -5.25
C TRP A 22 12.88 -17.25 -5.23
N ALA A 23 14.21 -17.25 -5.11
CA ALA A 23 15.02 -16.03 -5.19
C ALA A 23 15.10 -15.42 -6.61
N LEU A 24 14.89 -16.22 -7.66
CA LEU A 24 14.94 -15.75 -9.06
C LEU A 24 13.56 -15.33 -9.61
N MET A 25 12.45 -15.68 -8.94
CA MET A 25 11.09 -15.38 -9.41
C MET A 25 10.49 -14.11 -8.79
N THR A 26 11.25 -13.36 -7.97
CA THR A 26 10.82 -12.07 -7.38
C THR A 26 11.12 -10.86 -8.28
N SER A 27 11.67 -11.02 -9.49
CA SER A 27 11.85 -9.91 -10.43
C SER A 27 10.85 -9.96 -11.60
N CYS A 28 9.60 -9.61 -11.33
CA CYS A 28 8.70 -9.09 -12.35
C CYS A 28 8.29 -7.66 -11.95
N SER A 29 9.18 -6.70 -12.19
CA SER A 29 8.76 -5.32 -12.33
C SER A 29 8.17 -5.17 -13.74
N CYS A 30 6.85 -5.28 -13.83
CA CYS A 30 6.08 -4.74 -14.95
C CYS A 30 6.29 -3.22 -14.97
N GLY A 31 7.37 -2.78 -15.60
CA GLY A 31 7.58 -1.39 -15.97
C GLY A 31 6.53 -1.07 -17.02
N LYS A 32 5.55 -0.24 -16.65
CA LYS A 32 4.53 0.26 -17.56
C LYS A 32 5.25 1.03 -18.67
N THR A 33 5.14 0.53 -19.90
CA THR A 33 5.52 1.26 -21.11
C THR A 33 4.26 1.94 -21.65
N GLY A 34 4.04 3.17 -21.24
CA GLY A 34 3.01 4.07 -21.75
C GLY A 34 3.38 5.45 -21.22
N VAL A 35 3.18 6.51 -22.00
CA VAL A 35 3.46 7.90 -21.58
C VAL A 35 2.97 8.08 -20.14
N ASP A 36 3.91 8.21 -19.19
CA ASP A 36 3.60 8.22 -17.77
C ASP A 36 2.97 9.57 -17.41
N ASP A 37 1.67 9.69 -17.66
CA ASP A 37 0.81 10.61 -16.91
C ASP A 37 0.80 10.08 -15.48
N GLY A 38 1.83 10.44 -14.70
CA GLY A 38 2.08 9.89 -13.38
C GLY A 38 0.86 9.98 -12.45
N GLN A 39 0.94 9.36 -11.27
CA GLN A 39 -0.15 9.42 -10.31
C GLN A 39 -0.53 10.88 -9.97
N VAL A 40 -1.80 11.23 -10.21
CA VAL A 40 -2.32 12.59 -10.02
C VAL A 40 -3.07 12.75 -8.69
N LEU A 41 -3.72 11.68 -8.22
CA LEU A 41 -4.49 11.63 -6.98
C LEU A 41 -3.70 10.87 -5.89
N PHE A 42 -3.45 11.54 -4.78
CA PHE A 42 -2.78 10.97 -3.61
C PHE A 42 -3.73 10.97 -2.42
N VAL A 43 -3.92 9.77 -1.85
CA VAL A 43 -4.73 9.50 -0.66
C VAL A 43 -3.96 8.50 0.19
N GLY A 44 -3.89 8.74 1.50
CA GLY A 44 -3.19 7.88 2.45
C GLY A 44 -3.06 8.53 3.82
N ASP A 45 -2.57 7.78 4.79
CA ASP A 45 -2.55 8.15 6.22
C ASP A 45 -1.72 9.40 6.52
N ASP A 46 -0.66 9.64 5.74
CA ASP A 46 0.28 10.75 5.91
C ASP A 46 0.13 11.85 4.84
N ILE A 47 -0.93 11.79 4.02
CA ILE A 47 -1.18 12.76 2.95
C ILE A 47 -2.23 13.79 3.40
N ALA A 48 -1.99 15.05 3.05
CA ALA A 48 -2.94 16.15 3.23
C ALA A 48 -3.47 16.25 4.68
N ILE A 49 -2.56 16.21 5.66
CA ILE A 49 -2.87 16.39 7.07
C ILE A 49 -2.74 17.87 7.44
N ALA A 50 -3.79 18.45 8.05
CA ALA A 50 -3.77 19.82 8.56
C ALA A 50 -4.27 19.89 10.00
N GLN A 51 -3.61 20.72 10.80
CA GLN A 51 -4.05 21.04 12.16
C GLN A 51 -4.98 22.25 12.13
N THR A 52 -6.16 22.12 12.73
CA THR A 52 -7.13 23.22 12.89
C THR A 52 -7.36 23.51 14.37
N ALA A 53 -8.09 24.59 14.67
CA ALA A 53 -8.50 24.91 16.03
C ALA A 53 -9.39 23.83 16.68
N TYR A 54 -10.11 23.03 15.88
CA TYR A 54 -11.06 22.02 16.34
C TYR A 54 -10.55 20.59 16.17
N GLY A 55 -9.27 20.42 15.83
CA GLY A 55 -8.63 19.12 15.67
C GLY A 55 -7.91 18.94 14.34
N LYS A 56 -7.36 17.75 14.13
CA LYS A 56 -6.69 17.36 12.90
C LYS A 56 -7.73 16.96 11.86
N ILE A 57 -7.56 17.44 10.63
CA ILE A 57 -8.35 17.01 9.47
C ILE A 57 -7.44 16.35 8.43
N GLN A 58 -8.03 15.48 7.62
CA GLN A 58 -7.36 14.77 6.54
C GLN A 58 -8.10 15.03 5.23
N GLY A 59 -7.35 15.38 4.19
CA GLY A 59 -7.84 15.60 2.85
C GLY A 59 -7.21 14.66 1.83
N TYR A 60 -7.20 15.08 0.57
CA TYR A 60 -6.44 14.43 -0.49
C TYR A 60 -5.69 15.49 -1.30
N GLN A 61 -4.70 15.03 -2.07
CA GLN A 61 -3.99 15.88 -3.03
C GLN A 61 -4.34 15.44 -4.45
N LEU A 62 -4.84 16.37 -5.27
CA LEU A 62 -5.17 16.15 -6.67
C LEU A 62 -4.49 17.24 -7.49
N ASN A 63 -3.69 16.88 -8.51
CA ASN A 63 -2.96 17.87 -9.32
C ASN A 63 -2.13 18.86 -8.47
N SER A 64 -1.46 18.35 -7.44
CA SER A 64 -0.73 19.16 -6.45
C SER A 64 -1.57 20.11 -5.59
N ILE A 65 -2.91 20.07 -5.68
CA ILE A 65 -3.83 20.88 -4.87
C ILE A 65 -4.35 20.05 -3.70
N TYR A 66 -4.17 20.57 -2.50
CA TYR A 66 -4.74 19.99 -1.28
C TYR A 66 -6.22 20.37 -1.16
N THR A 67 -7.08 19.37 -1.02
CA THR A 67 -8.53 19.57 -0.91
C THR A 67 -9.06 18.91 0.35
N PHE A 68 -9.86 19.65 1.10
CA PHE A 68 -10.50 19.22 2.35
C PHE A 68 -12.02 19.39 2.22
N LEU A 69 -12.76 18.29 2.30
CA LEU A 69 -14.21 18.29 2.10
C LEU A 69 -14.93 18.07 3.43
N GLY A 70 -16.11 18.67 3.58
CA GLY A 70 -16.98 18.44 4.74
C GLY A 70 -16.42 18.94 6.08
N VAL A 71 -15.54 19.96 6.07
CA VAL A 71 -15.01 20.53 7.31
C VAL A 71 -16.15 21.21 8.08
N PRO A 72 -16.45 20.79 9.33
CA PRO A 72 -17.53 21.38 10.10
C PRO A 72 -17.21 22.84 10.46
N TYR A 73 -18.12 23.74 10.13
CA TYR A 73 -17.96 25.19 10.34
C TYR A 73 -19.04 25.81 11.23
N GLY A 74 -19.99 25.00 11.71
CA GLY A 74 -21.10 25.46 12.54
C GLY A 74 -21.56 24.37 13.50
N ALA A 75 -22.44 24.76 14.42
CA ALA A 75 -23.13 23.81 15.28
C ALA A 75 -24.13 22.96 14.47
N ASP A 76 -24.53 21.83 15.04
CA ASP A 76 -25.58 20.98 14.47
C ASP A 76 -26.89 21.78 14.33
N THR A 77 -27.46 21.75 13.12
CA THR A 77 -28.73 22.40 12.77
C THR A 77 -29.91 21.45 12.85
N SER A 78 -29.74 20.26 13.45
CA SER A 78 -30.85 19.36 13.76
C SER A 78 -31.75 19.90 14.88
N GLY A 79 -32.99 19.40 14.98
CA GLY A 79 -33.91 19.69 16.10
C GLY A 79 -34.53 21.10 16.07
N GLU A 80 -34.43 21.81 17.20
CA GLU A 80 -34.97 23.17 17.40
C GLU A 80 -34.31 24.22 16.47
N ASN A 81 -33.10 23.93 15.97
CA ASN A 81 -32.31 24.81 15.09
C ASN A 81 -32.63 24.63 13.59
N ARG A 82 -33.76 23.99 13.26
CA ARG A 82 -34.07 23.51 11.91
C ARG A 82 -35.12 24.34 11.19
#